data_AF-A0A169WI40-F1
#
_entry.id   AF-A0A169WI40-F1
#
_cell.length_a   1.000
_cell.length_b   1.000
_cell.length_c   1.000
_cell.angle_alpha   90.00
_cell.angle_beta   90.00
_cell.angle_gamma   90.00
#
_symmetry.space_group_name_H-M   'P 1'
#
loop_
_entity.id
_entity.type
_entity.pdbx_description
1 polymer ?
#
loop_
_entity_poly.entity_id
_entity_poly.type
_entity_poly.pdbx_seq_one_letter_code
_entity_poly.pdbx_strand_id
1 'polypeptide(L)'
;MNIRATIWSAPWAGPVNWKEAPFIGSYRRFGIDGCVSQSTSIDPKCLSPGLPWNVQKALSPREQLMHQEFRKKNVVYDYCLDKARQQHHLECLLPHIPLD
;
A
#
# COMPACT_ATOMS: atom_id res chain seq x y z
N MET A 1 12.67 3.35 -7.20
CA MET A 1 11.99 3.59 -5.90
C MET A 1 12.98 3.28 -4.78
N ASN A 2 12.90 3.97 -3.64
CA ASN A 2 13.72 3.68 -2.45
C ASN A 2 12.81 3.38 -1.25
N ILE A 3 13.23 2.49 -0.37
CA ILE A 3 12.52 2.19 0.89
C ILE A 3 12.99 3.16 1.97
N ARG A 4 12.04 3.76 2.71
CA ARG A 4 12.32 4.72 3.79
C ARG A 4 11.35 4.49 4.95
N ALA A 5 11.84 4.68 6.17
CA ALA A 5 11.03 4.69 7.40
C ALA A 5 11.40 5.92 8.22
N THR A 6 10.39 6.67 8.66
CA THR A 6 10.57 7.96 9.36
C THR A 6 9.47 8.16 10.40
N ILE A 7 9.80 8.83 11.50
CA ILE A 7 8.85 9.36 12.48
C ILE A 7 8.93 10.88 12.39
N TRP A 8 7.79 11.53 12.19
CA TRP A 8 7.73 12.97 11.98
C TRP A 8 6.37 13.53 12.43
N SER A 9 6.32 14.83 12.75
CA SER A 9 5.08 15.54 13.09
C SER A 9 4.41 16.12 11.85
N ALA A 10 3.09 15.95 11.72
CA ALA A 10 2.34 16.43 10.56
C ALA A 10 1.09 17.22 10.99
N PRO A 11 0.80 18.40 10.40
CA PRO A 11 -0.32 19.24 10.83
C PRO A 11 -1.69 18.58 10.56
N TRP A 12 -1.80 17.80 9.48
CA TRP A 12 -3.02 17.06 9.13
C TRP A 12 -3.28 15.87 10.06
N ALA A 13 -2.26 15.40 10.79
CA ALA A 13 -2.40 14.34 11.79
C ALA A 13 -2.79 14.87 13.17
N GLY A 14 -2.77 16.20 13.36
CA GLY A 14 -3.12 16.87 14.60
C GLY A 14 -1.92 17.48 15.35
N PRO A 15 -2.19 18.33 16.36
CA PRO A 15 -1.16 18.94 17.19
C PRO A 15 -0.46 17.89 18.07
N VAL A 16 0.85 18.05 18.24
CA VAL A 16 1.68 17.15 19.07
C VAL A 16 1.90 17.75 20.46
N ASN A 17 1.62 16.98 21.51
CA ASN A 17 2.00 17.33 22.88
C ASN A 17 3.45 16.92 23.16
N TRP A 18 4.39 17.84 22.97
CA TRP A 18 5.83 17.56 23.14
C TRP A 18 6.25 17.23 24.58
N LYS A 19 5.39 17.45 25.58
CA LYS A 19 5.65 17.03 26.97
C LYS A 19 5.66 15.51 27.14
N GLU A 20 5.08 14.77 26.20
CA GLU A 20 5.02 13.30 26.21
C GLU A 20 6.22 12.66 25.48
N ALA A 21 7.17 13.46 24.99
CA ALA A 21 8.38 12.96 24.37
C ALA A 21 9.24 12.12 25.36
N PRO A 22 10.04 11.14 24.86
CA PRO A 22 10.30 10.85 23.45
C PRO A 22 9.25 9.98 22.76
N PHE A 23 8.99 10.26 21.48
CA PHE A 23 8.19 9.40 20.61
C PHE A 23 9.11 8.39 19.90
N ILE A 24 8.99 7.11 20.25
CA ILE A 24 9.92 6.06 19.80
C ILE A 24 9.21 5.09 18.86
N GLY A 25 9.78 4.86 17.69
CA GLY A 25 9.38 3.79 16.78
C GLY A 25 10.50 2.77 16.64
N SER A 26 10.15 1.50 16.88
CA SER A 26 11.08 0.39 16.87
C SER A 26 10.84 -0.50 15.66
N TYR A 27 11.86 -0.69 14.83
CA TYR A 27 11.77 -1.46 13.59
C TYR A 27 12.64 -2.71 13.66
N ARG A 28 12.18 -3.80 13.03
CA ARG A 28 12.91 -5.07 12.93
C ARG A 28 12.58 -5.77 11.60
N ARG A 29 13.39 -6.77 11.24
CA ARG A 29 13.23 -7.58 10.00
C ARG A 29 13.37 -6.77 8.71
N PHE A 30 14.55 -6.22 8.47
CA PHE A 30 14.87 -5.37 7.30
C PHE A 30 15.19 -6.17 6.01
N GLY A 31 14.70 -7.40 5.88
CA GLY A 31 14.91 -8.20 4.66
C GLY A 31 14.17 -7.60 3.48
N ILE A 32 14.84 -7.45 2.34
CA ILE A 32 14.25 -6.91 1.11
C ILE A 32 14.46 -7.93 -0.01
N ASP A 33 13.36 -8.55 -0.43
CA ASP A 33 13.30 -9.31 -1.68
C ASP A 33 12.81 -8.38 -2.78
N GLY A 34 13.71 -7.99 -3.68
CA GLY A 34 13.38 -7.06 -4.74
C GLY A 34 14.37 -7.11 -5.89
N CYS A 35 14.00 -6.51 -7.01
CA CYS A 35 14.88 -6.34 -8.15
C CYS A 35 15.40 -4.90 -8.21
N VAL A 36 16.72 -4.75 -8.08
CA VAL A 36 17.38 -3.44 -8.08
C VAL A 36 17.42 -2.89 -9.49
N SER A 37 16.92 -1.67 -9.68
CA SER A 37 17.18 -0.89 -10.89
C SER A 37 17.98 0.37 -10.53
N GLN A 38 19.10 0.57 -11.19
CA GLN A 38 20.00 1.71 -10.97
C GLN A 38 19.70 2.90 -11.89
N SER A 39 18.81 2.74 -12.88
CA SER A 39 18.41 3.80 -13.79
C SER A 39 16.93 4.10 -13.67
N THR A 40 16.49 5.15 -14.37
CA THR A 40 15.07 5.49 -14.51
C THR A 40 14.29 4.48 -15.36
N SER A 41 14.97 3.63 -16.13
CA SER A 41 14.34 2.55 -16.88
C SER A 41 14.27 1.27 -16.04
N ILE A 42 13.23 0.47 -16.26
CA ILE A 42 13.13 -0.85 -15.65
C ILE A 42 14.22 -1.75 -16.24
N ASP A 43 15.04 -2.36 -15.40
CA ASP A 43 15.96 -3.42 -15.84
C ASP A 43 15.11 -4.59 -16.36
N PRO A 44 15.28 -5.05 -17.62
CA PRO A 44 14.54 -6.18 -18.17
C PRO A 44 14.60 -7.45 -17.32
N LYS A 45 15.66 -7.66 -16.54
CA LYS A 45 15.78 -8.78 -15.60
C LYS A 45 14.71 -8.74 -14.51
N CYS A 46 14.25 -7.55 -14.12
CA CYS A 46 13.17 -7.37 -13.17
C CYS A 46 11.80 -7.79 -13.71
N LEU A 47 11.68 -7.98 -15.03
CA LEU A 47 10.48 -8.48 -15.70
C LEU A 47 10.52 -9.99 -15.91
N SER A 48 11.59 -10.67 -15.45
CA SER A 48 11.77 -12.11 -15.62
C SER A 48 10.63 -12.90 -14.98
N PRO A 49 10.08 -13.92 -15.67
CA PRO A 49 9.10 -14.84 -15.08
C PRO A 49 9.70 -15.73 -13.98
N GLY A 50 11.03 -15.75 -13.82
CA GLY A 50 11.69 -16.44 -12.70
C GLY A 50 11.48 -15.75 -11.35
N LEU A 51 10.95 -14.52 -11.33
CA LEU A 51 10.62 -13.80 -10.11
C LEU A 51 9.18 -14.14 -9.68
N PRO A 52 8.95 -14.62 -8.44
CA PRO A 52 7.63 -15.09 -8.00
C PRO A 52 6.50 -14.06 -8.16
N TRP A 53 6.78 -12.78 -7.89
CA TRP A 53 5.80 -11.70 -8.04
C TRP A 53 5.43 -11.39 -9.50
N ASN A 54 6.24 -11.82 -10.49
CA ASN A 54 5.91 -11.66 -11.90
C ASN A 54 4.97 -12.76 -12.41
N VAL A 55 4.92 -13.92 -11.75
CA VAL A 55 4.04 -15.04 -12.12
C VAL A 55 2.71 -15.02 -11.39
N GLN A 56 2.69 -14.61 -10.12
CA GLN A 56 1.44 -14.48 -9.38
C GLN A 56 0.69 -13.21 -9.82
N LYS A 57 -0.40 -13.39 -10.57
CA LYS A 57 -1.20 -12.28 -11.13
C LYS A 57 -2.42 -11.90 -10.30
N ALA A 58 -2.84 -12.76 -9.37
CA ALA A 58 -4.04 -12.57 -8.57
C ALA A 58 -3.89 -13.14 -7.16
N LEU A 59 -4.70 -12.60 -6.25
CA LEU A 59 -4.95 -13.18 -4.94
C LEU A 59 -5.77 -14.48 -5.09
N SER A 60 -5.50 -15.46 -4.23
CA SER A 60 -6.36 -16.65 -4.11
C SER A 60 -7.77 -16.27 -3.63
N PRO A 61 -8.81 -17.09 -3.87
CA PRO A 61 -10.16 -16.80 -3.40
C PRO A 61 -10.24 -16.55 -1.88
N ARG A 62 -9.43 -17.28 -1.10
CA ARG A 62 -9.34 -17.10 0.35
C ARG A 62 -8.75 -15.73 0.72
N GLU A 63 -7.69 -15.29 0.05
CA GLU A 63 -7.09 -13.97 0.29
C GLU A 63 -8.04 -12.84 -0.11
N GLN A 64 -8.79 -13.01 -1.20
CA GLN A 64 -9.82 -12.06 -1.61
C GLN A 64 -10.91 -11.92 -0.55
N LEU A 65 -11.42 -13.04 -0.03
CA LEU A 65 -12.43 -13.04 1.03
C LEU A 65 -11.90 -12.36 2.31
N MET A 66 -10.67 -12.68 2.73
CA MET A 66 -10.05 -12.03 3.89
C MET A 66 -9.92 -10.51 3.70
N HIS A 67 -9.52 -10.09 2.50
CA HIS A 67 -9.43 -8.68 2.15
C HIS A 67 -10.80 -7.98 2.20
N GLN A 68 -11.83 -8.58 1.63
CA GLN A 68 -13.20 -8.04 1.64
C GLN A 68 -13.76 -7.91 3.06
N GLU A 69 -13.62 -8.96 3.88
CA GLU A 69 -14.08 -8.96 5.28
C GLU A 69 -13.33 -7.94 6.13
N PHE A 70 -12.01 -7.79 5.93
CA PHE A 70 -11.24 -6.76 6.61
C PHE A 70 -11.72 -5.37 6.23
N ARG A 71 -11.91 -5.12 4.93
CA ARG A 71 -12.38 -3.82 4.42
C ARG A 71 -13.74 -3.44 4.98
N LYS A 72 -14.69 -4.37 4.98
CA LYS A 72 -16.05 -4.16 5.52
C LYS A 72 -16.06 -3.74 6.98
N LYS A 73 -15.09 -4.19 7.77
CA LYS A 73 -15.05 -4.00 9.24
C LYS A 73 -14.13 -2.86 9.69
N ASN A 74 -13.03 -2.60 8.98
CA ASN A 74 -11.94 -1.77 9.51
C ASN A 74 -11.60 -0.53 8.67
N VAL A 75 -12.01 -0.46 7.40
CA VAL A 75 -11.71 0.71 6.57
C VAL A 75 -12.65 1.85 6.95
N VAL A 76 -12.08 2.92 7.51
CA VAL A 76 -12.81 4.13 7.94
C VAL A 76 -12.84 5.23 6.89
N TYR A 77 -11.95 5.16 5.88
CA TYR A 77 -11.89 6.11 4.77
C TYR A 77 -11.40 5.42 3.49
N ASP A 78 -12.06 5.70 2.37
CA ASP A 78 -11.65 5.30 1.03
C ASP A 78 -11.97 6.44 0.06
N TYR A 79 -10.95 6.94 -0.64
CA TYR A 79 -11.09 8.04 -1.60
C TYR A 79 -11.95 7.68 -2.82
N CYS A 80 -12.09 6.40 -3.17
CA CYS A 80 -13.00 5.96 -4.22
C CYS A 80 -14.47 6.00 -3.79
N LEU A 81 -14.76 5.90 -2.50
CA LEU A 81 -16.11 6.02 -1.94
C LEU A 81 -16.48 7.46 -1.58
N ASP A 82 -15.48 8.35 -1.51
CA ASP A 82 -15.66 9.79 -1.34
C ASP A 82 -16.17 10.41 -2.65
N LYS A 83 -17.49 10.63 -2.74
CA LYS A 83 -18.16 11.14 -3.93
C LYS A 83 -17.60 12.47 -4.44
N ALA A 84 -17.05 13.30 -3.56
CA ALA A 84 -16.45 14.58 -3.96
C ALA A 84 -15.13 14.38 -4.72
N ARG A 85 -14.42 13.28 -4.46
CA ARG A 85 -13.12 12.98 -5.07
C ARG A 85 -13.23 12.02 -6.24
N GLN A 86 -14.17 11.07 -6.20
CA GLN A 86 -14.32 9.98 -7.17
C GLN A 86 -14.30 10.44 -8.65
N GLN A 87 -14.86 11.61 -8.94
CA GLN A 87 -14.94 12.16 -10.31
C GLN A 87 -13.58 12.39 -10.99
N HIS A 88 -12.50 12.45 -10.21
CA HIS A 88 -11.16 12.71 -10.69
C HIS A 88 -10.27 11.45 -10.77
N HIS A 89 -10.83 10.27 -10.46
CA HIS A 89 -10.08 9.03 -10.26
C HIS A 89 -10.66 7.89 -11.12
N LEU A 90 -10.14 7.73 -12.34
CA LEU A 90 -10.60 6.73 -13.31
C LEU A 90 -10.45 5.29 -12.80
N GLU A 91 -9.46 5.03 -11.96
CA GLU A 91 -9.22 3.74 -11.32
C GLU A 91 -10.37 3.32 -10.40
N CYS A 92 -11.14 4.27 -9.85
CA CYS A 92 -12.30 4.00 -9.00
C CYS A 92 -13.55 3.58 -9.81
N LEU A 93 -13.49 3.68 -11.14
CA LEU A 93 -14.57 3.28 -12.05
C LEU A 93 -14.36 1.87 -12.62
N LEU A 94 -13.17 1.29 -12.40
CA LEU A 94 -12.92 -0.10 -12.78
C LEU A 94 -13.78 -1.02 -11.90
N PRO A 95 -14.35 -2.09 -12.46
CA PRO A 95 -15.14 -3.03 -11.68
C PRO A 95 -14.25 -3.60 -10.58
N HIS A 96 -14.54 -3.22 -9.33
CA HIS A 96 -14.07 -3.97 -8.18
C HIS A 96 -14.49 -5.43 -8.42
N ILE A 97 -13.56 -6.37 -8.24
CA ILE A 97 -13.85 -7.81 -8.30
C ILE A 97 -15.19 -8.04 -7.56
N PRO A 98 -16.24 -8.53 -8.26
CA PRO A 98 -17.58 -8.58 -7.69
C PRO A 98 -17.58 -9.34 -6.38
N LEU A 99 -18.32 -8.81 -5.42
CA LEU A 99 -18.70 -9.46 -4.17
C LEU A 99 -19.90 -10.37 -4.48
N ASP A 100 -19.69 -11.47 -5.20
CA ASP A 100 -20.62 -12.60 -5.24
C ASP A 100 -20.00 -13.80 -4.52
#